data_AF-A0A4X2LQD3-F1
#
_entry.id   AF-A0A4X2LQD3-F1
#
_cell.length_a   1.000
_cell.length_b   1.000
_cell.length_c   1.000
_cell.angle_alpha   90.00
_cell.angle_beta   90.00
_cell.angle_gamma   90.00
#
_symmetry.space_group_name_H-M   'P 1'
#
loop_
_entity.id
_entity.type
_entity.pdbx_description
1 polymer ?
#
loop_
_entity_poly.entity_id
_entity_poly.type
_entity_poly.pdbx_seq_one_letter_code
_entity_poly.pdbx_strand_id
1 'polypeptide(L)'
;MTAEFETEIKKIQEQAFLENQASRVEINKLEQVLEMKDREMNRVKRLARNILDERTEVERFFLDALYEVKQQIVLSRKNYKQMAQAAFNLKMRQAYAGRTEYPRIRTFDGRVHSTNSINQDLREAEKWTNIKKGMDVDIGDLTWEQKEKVLRLLFAKMNGCPPMKHRKSSVPPVPDYVTLTTRNKDTLG
;
A
#
# COMPACT_ATOMS: atom_id res chain seq x y z
N MET A 1 75.02 -11.45 41.03
CA MET A 1 74.86 -11.27 39.57
C MET A 1 74.08 -12.40 38.88
N THR A 2 74.52 -13.66 38.87
CA THR A 2 73.75 -14.74 38.18
C THR A 2 72.45 -15.14 38.90
N ALA A 3 72.49 -15.28 40.23
CA ALA A 3 71.30 -15.66 41.02
C ALA A 3 70.19 -14.60 41.00
N GLU A 4 70.54 -13.32 40.99
CA GLU A 4 69.57 -12.21 40.92
C GLU A 4 68.86 -12.20 39.57
N PHE A 5 69.60 -12.41 38.48
CA PHE A 5 69.03 -12.50 37.14
C PHE A 5 68.06 -13.70 36.99
N GLU A 6 68.39 -14.85 37.56
CA GLU A 6 67.49 -16.02 37.58
C GLU A 6 66.20 -15.75 38.37
N THR A 7 66.28 -15.02 39.49
CA THR A 7 65.08 -14.63 40.25
C THR A 7 64.21 -13.64 39.49
N GLU A 8 64.83 -12.73 38.73
CA GLU A 8 64.13 -11.74 37.93
C GLU A 8 63.42 -12.36 36.72
N ILE A 9 64.07 -13.34 36.05
CA ILE A 9 63.43 -14.15 35.01
C ILE A 9 62.22 -14.91 35.56
N LYS A 10 62.34 -15.54 36.74
CA LYS A 10 61.21 -16.27 37.36
C LYS A 10 60.04 -15.35 37.68
N LYS A 11 60.30 -14.16 38.23
CA LYS A 11 59.27 -13.15 38.47
C LYS A 11 58.57 -12.72 37.18
N ILE A 12 59.32 -12.47 36.11
CA ILE A 12 58.77 -12.11 34.80
C ILE A 12 57.90 -13.26 34.25
N GLN A 13 58.34 -14.51 34.39
CA GLN A 13 57.56 -15.68 33.96
C GLN A 13 56.27 -15.85 34.75
N GLU A 14 56.31 -15.69 36.08
CA GLU A 14 55.12 -15.74 36.94
C GLU A 14 54.13 -14.61 36.60
N GLN A 15 54.64 -13.40 36.38
CA GLN A 15 53.81 -12.26 36.01
C GLN A 15 53.16 -12.45 34.63
N ALA A 16 53.91 -12.93 33.64
CA ALA A 16 53.38 -13.26 32.32
C ALA A 16 52.35 -14.41 32.38
N PHE A 17 52.53 -15.38 33.28
CA PHE A 17 51.56 -16.45 33.50
C PHE A 17 50.25 -15.92 34.09
N LEU A 18 50.33 -15.06 35.12
CA LEU A 18 49.17 -14.42 35.74
C LEU A 18 48.42 -13.53 34.74
N GLU A 19 49.13 -12.75 33.93
CA GLU A 19 48.54 -11.92 32.89
C GLU A 19 47.81 -12.77 31.84
N ASN A 20 48.44 -13.83 31.33
CA ASN A 20 47.79 -14.75 30.40
C ASN A 20 46.54 -15.41 30.99
N GLN A 21 46.56 -15.75 32.28
CA GLN A 21 45.40 -16.30 32.97
C GLN A 21 44.27 -15.27 33.04
N ALA A 22 44.58 -14.02 33.37
CA ALA A 22 43.62 -12.92 33.39
C ALA A 22 43.03 -12.65 32.00
N SER A 23 43.86 -12.58 30.96
CA SER A 23 43.42 -12.44 29.57
C SER A 23 42.51 -13.59 29.14
N ARG A 24 42.79 -14.83 29.55
CA ARG A 24 41.94 -15.99 29.22
C ARG A 24 40.55 -15.90 29.86
N VAL A 25 40.45 -15.36 31.07
CA VAL A 25 39.15 -15.10 31.72
C VAL A 25 38.38 -14.01 30.98
N GLU A 26 39.06 -12.95 30.55
CA GLU A 26 38.43 -11.87 29.79
C GLU A 26 37.92 -12.35 28.42
N ILE A 27 38.70 -13.16 27.69
CA ILE A 27 38.27 -13.77 26.43
C ILE A 27 37.00 -14.60 26.64
N ASN A 28 36.97 -15.47 27.65
CA ASN A 28 35.78 -16.28 27.95
C ASN A 28 34.55 -15.41 28.27
N LYS A 29 34.74 -14.29 28.99
CA LYS A 29 33.66 -13.35 29.30
C LYS A 29 33.14 -12.65 28.03
N LEU A 30 34.05 -12.22 27.15
CA LEU A 30 33.70 -11.59 25.88
C LEU A 30 32.96 -12.57 24.97
N GLU A 31 33.40 -13.83 24.89
CA GLU A 31 32.72 -14.89 24.14
C GLU A 31 31.28 -15.12 24.63
N GLN A 32 31.06 -15.17 25.96
CA GLN A 32 29.72 -15.29 26.53
C GLN A 32 28.84 -14.08 26.20
N VAL A 33 29.39 -12.87 26.28
CA VAL A 33 28.66 -11.64 25.91
C VAL A 33 28.28 -11.65 24.44
N LEU A 34 29.19 -12.08 23.57
CA LEU A 34 28.95 -12.20 22.13
C LEU A 34 27.84 -13.21 21.85
N GLU A 35 27.87 -14.39 22.49
CA GLU A 35 26.82 -15.40 22.36
C GLU A 35 25.44 -14.85 22.81
N MET A 36 25.39 -14.14 23.93
CA MET A 36 24.17 -13.48 24.38
C MET A 36 23.67 -12.44 23.36
N LYS A 37 24.56 -11.64 22.79
CA LYS A 37 24.22 -10.65 21.76
C LYS A 37 23.72 -11.30 20.47
N ASP A 38 24.28 -12.43 20.05
CA ASP A 38 23.81 -13.18 18.88
C ASP A 38 22.40 -13.76 19.10
N ARG A 39 22.10 -14.26 20.30
CA ARG A 39 20.75 -14.73 20.65
C ARG A 39 19.73 -13.60 20.58
N GLU A 40 20.05 -12.44 21.16
CA GLU A 40 19.19 -11.25 21.09
C GLU A 40 19.02 -10.76 19.65
N MET A 41 20.09 -10.73 18.86
CA MET A 41 20.05 -10.37 17.44
C MET A 41 19.12 -11.31 16.66
N ASN A 42 19.19 -12.62 16.92
CA ASN A 42 18.32 -13.61 16.29
C ASN A 42 16.85 -13.47 16.73
N ARG A 43 16.58 -12.99 17.95
CA ARG A 43 15.22 -12.63 18.38
C ARG A 43 14.71 -11.41 17.61
N VAL A 44 15.51 -10.35 17.50
CA VAL A 44 15.16 -9.14 16.73
C VAL A 44 14.91 -9.46 15.25
N LYS A 45 15.77 -10.27 14.63
CA LYS A 45 15.60 -10.70 13.22
C LYS A 45 14.28 -11.45 13.00
N ARG A 46 13.90 -12.33 13.93
CA ARG A 46 12.61 -13.05 13.86
C ARG A 46 11.43 -12.09 14.00
N LEU A 47 11.49 -11.18 14.97
CA LEU A 47 10.44 -10.19 15.16
C LEU A 47 10.28 -9.29 13.93
N ALA A 48 11.38 -8.81 13.36
CA ALA A 48 11.36 -7.99 12.14
C ALA A 48 10.74 -8.75 10.96
N ARG A 49 11.04 -10.05 10.81
CA ARG A 49 10.42 -10.90 9.78
C ARG A 49 8.91 -11.01 10.00
N ASN A 50 8.46 -11.31 11.21
CA ASN A 50 7.03 -11.41 11.52
C ASN A 50 6.27 -10.11 11.20
N ILE A 51 6.84 -8.95 11.57
CA ILE A 51 6.23 -7.65 11.28
C ILE A 51 6.10 -7.43 9.75
N LEU A 52 7.10 -7.85 8.97
CA LEU A 52 7.03 -7.74 7.51
C LEU A 52 6.00 -8.71 6.92
N ASP A 53 5.91 -9.92 7.44
CA ASP A 53 4.94 -10.92 6.99
C ASP A 53 3.50 -10.45 7.29
N GLU A 54 3.24 -9.98 8.51
CA GLU A 54 1.95 -9.39 8.91
C GLU A 54 1.59 -8.17 8.04
N ARG A 55 2.55 -7.27 7.79
CA ARG A 55 2.34 -6.12 6.89
C ARG A 55 2.00 -6.58 5.48
N THR A 56 2.70 -7.59 4.96
CA THR A 56 2.47 -8.14 3.62
C THR A 56 1.08 -8.75 3.50
N GLU A 57 0.64 -9.48 4.53
CA GLU A 57 -0.71 -10.07 4.58
C GLU A 57 -1.79 -8.99 4.54
N VAL A 58 -1.62 -7.93 5.35
CA VAL A 58 -2.55 -6.81 5.39
C VAL A 58 -2.58 -6.05 4.05
N GLU A 59 -1.42 -5.82 3.42
CA GLU A 59 -1.35 -5.19 2.10
C GLU A 59 -2.06 -6.00 1.02
N ARG A 60 -1.90 -7.34 1.02
CA ARG A 60 -2.62 -8.23 0.11
C ARG A 60 -4.13 -8.14 0.33
N PHE A 61 -4.58 -8.22 1.57
CA PHE A 61 -5.99 -8.08 1.91
C PHE A 61 -6.60 -6.77 1.39
N PHE A 62 -5.90 -5.64 1.54
CA PHE A 62 -6.38 -4.35 1.03
C PHE A 62 -6.44 -4.30 -0.50
N LEU A 63 -5.46 -4.89 -1.20
CA LEU A 63 -5.46 -4.96 -2.66
C LEU A 63 -6.64 -5.80 -3.15
N ASP A 64 -6.90 -6.94 -2.51
CA ASP A 64 -8.01 -7.84 -2.84
C ASP A 64 -9.36 -7.15 -2.57
N ALA A 65 -9.53 -6.51 -1.40
CA ALA A 65 -10.74 -5.74 -1.10
C ALA A 65 -10.97 -4.60 -2.10
N LEU A 66 -9.93 -3.85 -2.47
CA LEU A 66 -10.02 -2.81 -3.49
C LEU A 66 -10.40 -3.37 -4.87
N TYR A 67 -9.90 -4.55 -5.21
CA TYR A 67 -10.23 -5.24 -6.44
C TYR A 67 -11.69 -5.65 -6.47
N GLU A 68 -12.18 -6.30 -5.41
CA GLU A 68 -13.59 -6.68 -5.26
C GLU A 68 -14.53 -5.47 -5.35
N VAL A 69 -14.23 -4.39 -4.63
CA VAL A 69 -15.05 -3.17 -4.67
C VAL A 69 -15.10 -2.60 -6.08
N LYS A 70 -13.98 -2.58 -6.82
CA LYS A 70 -13.97 -2.12 -8.22
C LYS A 70 -14.84 -2.99 -9.12
N GLN A 71 -14.82 -4.31 -8.95
CA GLN A 71 -15.72 -5.20 -9.68
C GLN A 71 -17.19 -4.90 -9.35
N GLN A 72 -17.50 -4.72 -8.07
CA GLN A 72 -18.86 -4.39 -7.62
C GLN A 72 -19.35 -3.05 -8.18
N ILE A 73 -18.48 -2.05 -8.33
CA ILE A 73 -18.80 -0.79 -9.02
C ILE A 73 -19.19 -1.03 -10.48
N VAL A 74 -18.43 -1.86 -11.21
CA VAL A 74 -18.75 -2.15 -12.61
C VAL A 74 -20.09 -2.86 -12.74
N LEU A 75 -20.33 -3.86 -11.87
CA LEU A 75 -21.58 -4.61 -11.83
C LEU A 75 -22.77 -3.73 -11.43
N SER A 76 -22.63 -2.94 -10.37
CA SER A 76 -23.69 -2.05 -9.88
C SER A 76 -24.10 -1.02 -10.93
N ARG A 77 -23.13 -0.42 -11.64
CA ARG A 77 -23.38 0.54 -12.73
C ARG A 77 -24.11 -0.10 -13.89
N LYS A 78 -23.70 -1.31 -14.30
CA LYS A 78 -24.36 -2.05 -15.38
C LYS A 78 -25.80 -2.37 -15.00
N ASN A 79 -26.02 -2.91 -13.81
CA ASN A 79 -27.35 -3.27 -13.30
C ASN A 79 -28.24 -2.04 -13.18
N TYR A 80 -27.74 -0.95 -12.61
CA TYR A 80 -28.47 0.31 -12.48
C TYR A 80 -28.93 0.84 -13.84
N LYS A 81 -28.03 0.83 -14.84
CA LYS A 81 -28.38 1.26 -16.21
C LYS A 81 -29.51 0.42 -16.80
N GLN A 82 -29.42 -0.91 -16.66
CA GLN A 82 -30.44 -1.83 -17.17
C GLN A 82 -31.78 -1.66 -16.46
N MET A 83 -31.78 -1.58 -15.13
CA MET A 83 -33.01 -1.41 -14.33
C MET A 83 -33.70 -0.09 -14.64
N ALA A 84 -32.95 1.01 -14.73
CA ALA A 84 -33.52 2.31 -15.08
C ALA A 84 -34.06 2.36 -16.51
N GLN A 85 -33.41 1.67 -17.46
CA GLN A 85 -33.93 1.55 -18.83
C GLN A 85 -35.23 0.74 -18.86
N ALA A 86 -35.27 -0.39 -18.15
CA ALA A 86 -36.48 -1.20 -18.04
C ALA A 86 -37.63 -0.43 -17.39
N ALA A 87 -37.36 0.30 -16.30
CA ALA A 87 -38.35 1.14 -15.61
C ALA A 87 -38.87 2.27 -16.52
N PHE A 88 -37.98 2.92 -17.28
CA PHE A 88 -38.35 3.95 -18.25
C PHE A 88 -39.24 3.36 -19.36
N ASN A 89 -38.84 2.24 -19.96
CA ASN A 89 -39.58 1.57 -21.02
C ASN A 89 -40.97 1.10 -20.55
N LEU A 90 -41.06 0.58 -19.31
CA LEU A 90 -42.33 0.20 -18.70
C LEU A 90 -43.26 1.41 -18.55
N LYS A 91 -42.74 2.53 -18.03
CA LYS A 91 -43.50 3.77 -17.86
C LYS A 91 -43.93 4.38 -19.20
N MET A 92 -43.07 4.31 -20.22
CA MET A 92 -43.44 4.70 -21.60
C MET A 92 -44.60 3.85 -22.14
N ARG A 93 -44.57 2.53 -21.94
CA ARG A 93 -45.65 1.63 -22.39
C ARG A 93 -46.97 1.90 -21.65
N GLN A 94 -46.91 2.15 -20.35
CA GLN A 94 -48.09 2.50 -19.56
C GLN A 94 -48.70 3.83 -20.00
N ALA A 95 -47.85 4.81 -20.32
CA ALA A 95 -48.30 6.10 -20.85
C ALA A 95 -48.92 5.99 -22.23
N TYR A 96 -48.34 5.16 -23.10
CA TYR A 96 -48.93 4.84 -24.40
C TYR A 96 -50.32 4.19 -24.28
N ALA A 97 -50.51 3.35 -23.27
CA ALA A 97 -51.81 2.75 -22.95
C ALA A 97 -52.80 3.70 -22.24
N GLY A 98 -52.45 4.99 -22.09
CA GLY A 98 -53.30 6.01 -21.46
C GLY A 98 -53.44 5.89 -19.94
N ARG A 99 -52.64 5.03 -19.29
CA ARG A 99 -52.73 4.78 -17.83
C ARG A 99 -51.96 5.79 -16.99
N THR A 100 -50.92 6.41 -17.56
CA THR A 100 -50.03 7.35 -16.88
C THR A 100 -49.53 8.43 -17.85
N GLU A 101 -48.92 9.48 -17.35
CA GLU A 101 -48.23 10.48 -18.20
C GLU A 101 -46.89 9.97 -18.73
N TYR A 102 -46.47 10.50 -19.89
CA TYR A 102 -45.18 10.15 -20.49
C TYR A 102 -44.02 10.62 -19.61
N PRO A 103 -43.05 9.74 -19.31
CA PRO A 103 -41.87 10.12 -18.54
C PRO A 103 -40.99 11.09 -19.34
N ARG A 104 -40.32 12.01 -18.64
CA ARG A 104 -39.34 12.92 -19.24
C ARG A 104 -38.24 12.13 -19.95
N ILE A 105 -37.88 12.54 -21.17
CA ILE A 105 -36.85 11.91 -21.98
C ILE A 105 -35.57 11.76 -21.14
N ARG A 106 -35.08 10.53 -21.04
CA ARG A 106 -33.87 10.17 -20.33
C ARG A 106 -32.91 9.49 -21.29
N THR A 107 -31.65 9.93 -21.30
CA THR A 107 -30.64 9.41 -22.22
C THR A 107 -29.76 8.37 -21.55
N PHE A 108 -29.47 7.30 -22.28
CA PHE A 108 -28.61 6.18 -21.84
C PHE A 108 -27.30 6.09 -22.63
N ASP A 109 -27.13 6.92 -23.67
CA ASP A 109 -25.99 6.97 -24.60
C ASP A 109 -24.83 7.85 -24.12
N GLY A 110 -24.95 8.49 -22.95
CA GLY A 110 -23.85 9.21 -22.32
C GLY A 110 -23.37 10.46 -23.05
N ARG A 111 -24.20 11.01 -23.93
CA ARG A 111 -23.90 12.21 -24.71
C ARG A 111 -23.69 13.42 -23.78
N VAL A 112 -22.66 14.22 -24.07
CA VAL A 112 -22.18 15.32 -23.21
C VAL A 112 -23.22 16.42 -22.97
N HIS A 113 -24.11 16.66 -23.94
CA HIS A 113 -25.12 17.73 -23.87
C HIS A 113 -26.50 17.27 -23.36
N SER A 114 -26.60 16.06 -22.80
CA SER A 114 -27.88 15.60 -22.27
C SER A 114 -28.18 16.21 -20.90
N THR A 115 -29.34 16.87 -20.79
CA THR A 115 -29.83 17.49 -19.54
C THR A 115 -30.40 16.47 -18.55
N ASN A 116 -30.70 15.23 -18.98
CA ASN A 116 -31.28 14.18 -18.14
C ASN A 116 -30.65 12.83 -18.50
N SER A 117 -29.42 12.62 -18.03
CA SER A 117 -28.61 11.44 -18.35
C SER A 117 -28.39 10.54 -17.15
N ILE A 118 -28.47 9.23 -17.37
CA ILE A 118 -28.21 8.26 -16.29
C ILE A 118 -26.77 8.33 -15.75
N ASN A 119 -25.85 8.80 -16.60
CA ASN A 119 -24.46 9.00 -16.23
C ASN A 119 -24.30 10.13 -15.20
N GLN A 120 -25.24 11.08 -15.16
CA GLN A 120 -25.23 12.11 -14.12
C GLN A 120 -25.49 11.49 -12.75
N ASP A 121 -26.47 10.58 -12.64
CA ASP A 121 -26.78 9.88 -11.39
C ASP A 121 -25.58 9.05 -10.90
N LEU A 122 -24.91 8.35 -11.84
CA LEU A 122 -23.70 7.59 -11.53
C LEU A 122 -22.55 8.50 -11.05
N ARG A 123 -22.39 9.70 -11.63
CA ARG A 123 -21.41 10.69 -11.17
C ARG A 123 -21.79 11.30 -9.82
N GLU A 124 -23.08 11.44 -9.53
CA GLU A 124 -23.55 11.91 -8.23
C GLU A 124 -23.29 10.89 -7.13
N ALA A 125 -23.42 9.58 -7.42
CA ALA A 125 -23.04 8.51 -6.50
C ALA A 125 -21.55 8.51 -6.13
N GLU A 126 -20.68 9.07 -6.99
CA GLU A 126 -19.27 9.27 -6.68
C GLU A 126 -19.04 10.47 -5.74
N LYS A 127 -19.96 11.42 -5.62
CA LYS A 127 -19.75 12.63 -4.82
C LYS A 127 -19.88 12.32 -3.33
N TRP A 128 -19.01 12.95 -2.54
CA TRP A 128 -18.97 12.80 -1.07
C TRP A 128 -19.89 13.81 -0.35
N THR A 129 -20.98 14.22 -0.97
CA THR A 129 -21.78 15.38 -0.53
C THR A 129 -22.79 15.07 0.57
N ASN A 130 -23.15 13.80 0.77
CA ASN A 130 -24.26 13.43 1.64
C ASN A 130 -23.84 13.07 3.07
N ILE A 131 -22.53 13.01 3.36
CA ILE A 131 -22.02 12.63 4.69
C ILE A 131 -21.68 13.91 5.45
N LYS A 132 -22.55 14.30 6.38
CA LYS A 132 -22.32 15.45 7.27
C LYS A 132 -21.27 15.07 8.31
N LYS A 133 -20.36 16.00 8.61
CA LYS A 133 -19.34 15.85 9.65
C LYS A 133 -20.03 15.63 11.00
N GLY A 134 -19.77 14.50 11.67
CA GLY A 134 -20.37 14.14 12.96
C GLY A 134 -21.58 13.19 12.88
N MET A 135 -21.93 12.71 11.69
CA MET A 135 -22.87 11.60 11.53
C MET A 135 -22.11 10.29 11.59
N ASP A 136 -22.49 9.39 12.50
CA ASP A 136 -22.03 7.99 12.45
C ASP A 136 -22.59 7.37 11.18
N VAL A 137 -21.70 7.09 10.23
CA VAL A 137 -22.03 6.41 8.99
C VAL A 137 -21.36 5.05 9.04
N ASP A 138 -22.17 4.00 9.02
CA ASP A 138 -21.64 2.64 8.95
C ASP A 138 -21.10 2.36 7.54
N ILE A 139 -20.10 1.48 7.45
CA ILE A 139 -19.55 1.03 6.17
C ILE A 139 -20.65 0.37 5.34
N GLY A 140 -21.62 -0.30 5.97
CA GLY A 140 -22.79 -0.89 5.32
C GLY A 140 -23.56 0.11 4.44
N ASP A 141 -23.71 1.35 4.90
CA ASP A 141 -24.54 2.40 4.27
C ASP A 141 -23.87 3.09 3.08
N LEU A 142 -22.56 2.84 2.87
CA LEU A 142 -21.79 3.46 1.80
C LEU A 142 -22.08 2.79 0.44
N THR A 143 -22.15 3.62 -0.61
CA THR A 143 -22.12 3.11 -1.99
C THR A 143 -20.77 2.45 -2.28
N TRP A 144 -20.72 1.55 -3.26
CA TRP A 144 -19.46 0.90 -3.65
C TRP A 144 -18.40 1.92 -4.06
N GLU A 145 -18.78 3.00 -4.74
CA GLU A 145 -17.91 4.13 -5.07
C GLU A 145 -17.32 4.83 -3.83
N GLN A 146 -18.11 4.97 -2.77
CA GLN A 146 -17.65 5.57 -1.51
C GLN A 146 -16.74 4.60 -0.75
N LYS A 147 -17.09 3.31 -0.69
CA LYS A 147 -16.26 2.24 -0.10
C LYS A 147 -14.88 2.20 -0.74
N GLU A 148 -14.78 2.33 -2.06
CA GLU A 148 -13.51 2.35 -2.80
C GLU A 148 -12.61 3.50 -2.34
N LYS A 149 -13.18 4.69 -2.18
CA LYS A 149 -12.40 5.86 -1.77
C LYS A 149 -11.98 5.78 -0.30
N VAL A 150 -12.82 5.22 0.57
CA VAL A 150 -12.45 4.96 1.97
C VAL A 150 -11.29 3.96 2.02
N LEU A 151 -11.38 2.85 1.28
CA LEU A 151 -10.31 1.86 1.20
C LEU A 151 -9.02 2.47 0.64
N ARG A 152 -9.09 3.30 -0.39
CA ARG A 152 -7.93 4.00 -0.94
C ARG A 152 -7.31 4.98 0.06
N LEU A 153 -8.14 5.72 0.81
CA LEU A 153 -7.68 6.62 1.86
C LEU A 153 -7.02 5.85 3.00
N LEU A 154 -7.62 4.74 3.43
CA LEU A 154 -7.09 3.86 4.47
C LEU A 154 -5.75 3.28 4.06
N PHE A 155 -5.64 2.78 2.83
CA PHE A 155 -4.37 2.28 2.29
C PHE A 155 -3.29 3.37 2.23
N ALA A 156 -3.64 4.59 1.83
CA ALA A 156 -2.71 5.73 1.85
C ALA A 156 -2.28 6.09 3.28
N LYS A 157 -3.24 6.12 4.22
CA LYS A 157 -3.02 6.39 5.65
C LYS A 157 -2.07 5.36 6.27
N MET A 158 -2.27 4.08 5.98
CA MET A 158 -1.42 2.98 6.47
C MET A 158 0.00 3.05 5.91
N ASN A 159 0.14 3.50 4.67
CA ASN A 159 1.45 3.70 4.05
C ASN A 159 2.11 5.06 4.38
N GLY A 160 1.54 5.85 5.29
CA GLY A 160 2.08 7.15 5.68
C GLY A 160 2.06 8.20 4.56
N CYS A 161 1.33 7.97 3.47
CA CYS A 161 1.17 8.93 2.39
C CYS A 161 0.00 9.87 2.72
N PRO A 162 0.19 11.20 2.79
CA PRO A 162 -0.92 12.12 2.92
C PRO A 162 -1.84 11.98 1.70
N PRO A 163 -3.17 12.18 1.86
CA PRO A 163 -4.11 12.07 0.75
C PRO A 163 -3.67 13.03 -0.36
N MET A 164 -3.24 12.46 -1.49
CA MET A 164 -2.86 13.21 -2.68
C MET A 164 -4.00 14.17 -3.03
N LYS A 165 -3.79 15.48 -2.83
CA LYS A 165 -4.61 16.51 -3.47
C LYS A 165 -4.59 16.17 -4.94
N HIS A 166 -5.76 15.89 -5.53
CA HIS A 166 -5.93 15.51 -6.94
C HIS A 166 -4.97 16.31 -7.83
N ARG A 167 -3.83 15.73 -8.20
CA ARG A 167 -3.00 16.28 -9.27
C ARG A 167 -3.66 15.81 -10.55
N LYS A 168 -4.23 16.77 -11.29
CA LYS A 168 -4.67 16.55 -12.67
C LYS A 168 -3.49 15.91 -13.42
N SER A 169 -3.80 14.85 -14.14
CA SER A 169 -2.90 14.00 -14.95
C SER A 169 -1.57 14.67 -15.32
N SER A 170 -0.48 14.10 -14.84
CA SER A 170 0.79 14.15 -15.57
C SER A 170 1.25 12.70 -15.73
N VAL A 171 1.23 12.26 -16.98
CA VAL A 171 1.79 11.00 -17.49
C VAL A 171 3.14 10.71 -16.79
N PRO A 172 3.40 9.48 -16.31
CA PRO A 172 4.69 9.16 -15.72
C PRO A 172 5.79 9.19 -16.80
N PRO A 173 6.98 9.75 -16.52
CA PRO A 173 8.09 9.65 -17.45
C PRO A 173 8.56 8.20 -17.48
N VAL A 174 8.56 7.61 -18.68
CA VAL A 174 9.17 6.30 -18.93
C VAL A 174 10.68 6.44 -18.63
N PRO A 175 11.29 5.52 -17.86
CA PRO A 175 12.73 5.60 -17.56
C PRO A 175 13.56 5.38 -18.83
N ASP A 176 14.51 6.30 -19.09
CA ASP A 176 15.53 6.17 -20.14
C ASP A 176 16.47 5.01 -19.81
N TYR A 177 16.19 3.81 -20.32
CA TYR A 177 17.17 2.71 -20.29
C TYR A 177 17.26 1.96 -21.62
N VAL A 178 17.29 2.63 -22.76
CA VAL A 178 17.96 2.02 -23.94
C VAL A 178 18.67 3.11 -24.73
N THR A 179 19.95 3.31 -24.44
CA THR A 179 20.97 3.71 -25.42
C THR A 179 22.35 3.47 -24.80
N LEU A 180 22.65 2.20 -24.55
CA LEU A 180 24.03 1.78 -24.41
C LEU A 180 24.67 1.74 -25.81
N THR A 181 25.46 2.77 -26.07
CA THR A 181 26.75 2.70 -26.77
C THR A 181 26.75 2.16 -28.21
N THR A 182 26.65 3.06 -29.17
CA THR A 182 27.56 3.05 -30.33
C THR A 182 28.40 4.32 -30.26
N ARG A 183 29.55 4.22 -29.58
CA ARG A 183 30.56 5.27 -29.57
C ARG A 183 31.47 5.06 -30.78
N ASN A 184 31.57 6.13 -31.56
CA ASN A 184 32.35 6.33 -32.78
C ASN A 184 33.73 5.64 -32.81
N LYS A 185 34.13 5.20 -34.00
CA LYS A 185 35.50 5.40 -34.46
C LYS A 185 35.47 6.42 -35.59
N ASP A 186 36.07 7.56 -35.31
CA ASP A 186 36.33 8.64 -36.25
C ASP A 186 37.45 8.24 -37.23
N THR A 187 37.25 8.68 -38.48
CA THR A 187 38.19 9.32 -39.42
C THR A 187 39.71 9.07 -39.29
N LEU A 188 40.35 8.63 -40.39
CA LEU A 188 41.58 9.18 -41.02
C LEU A 188 42.29 8.10 -41.86
N GLY A 189 42.44 8.35 -43.17
CA GLY A 189 43.18 7.52 -44.12
C GLY A 189 42.47 7.37 -45.45
#